data_AF-A0A2N2N7S4-F1
#
_entry.id   AF-A0A2N2N7S4-F1
#
_cell.length_a   1.000
_cell.length_b   1.000
_cell.length_c   1.000
_cell.angle_alpha   90.00
_cell.angle_beta   90.00
_cell.angle_gamma   90.00
#
_symmetry.space_group_name_H-M   'P 1'
#
loop_
_entity.id
_entity.type
_entity.pdbx_description
1 polymer ?
#
loop_
_entity_poly.entity_id
_entity_poly.type
_entity_poly.pdbx_seq_one_letter_code
_entity_poly.pdbx_strand_id
1 'polypeptide(L)'
;MNTPFFQLTLSLILAHLVGDFLLQTSSLAKMKKKSVWMMVLHSLINGAAAYLFLASWRMWLVPLIISVSHFLIDFTKSRFKKDSLWLFLADQTLHLTIILLLVVFYLLPNSILSYWFMMQPALASTIMVILSSLILLTFAGGLFIGYCVRPFQEQIKDFYVKVKKEPVEGLKEGGKMIGWLERLLIFVFVLTGQYAGVGFLIAAKSVFRFGELKESENRKEAEYIIIGTFISFLFALAVSILARLALGIK
;
A
#
# COMPACT_ATOMS: atom_id res chain seq x y z
N MET A 1 1.14 16.95 16.65
CA MET A 1 0.78 15.61 16.13
C MET A 1 0.89 14.58 17.25
N ASN A 2 0.35 14.91 18.42
CA ASN A 2 0.57 14.15 19.67
C ASN A 2 -0.76 13.82 20.36
N THR A 3 -1.87 13.80 19.63
CA THR A 3 -3.15 13.41 20.22
C THR A 3 -3.18 11.89 20.40
N PRO A 4 -3.81 11.36 21.47
CA PRO A 4 -3.99 9.92 21.64
C PRO A 4 -4.61 9.27 20.38
N PHE A 5 -5.58 9.95 19.76
CA PHE A 5 -6.19 9.50 18.51
C PHE A 5 -5.15 9.23 17.41
N PHE A 6 -4.25 10.18 17.14
CA PHE A 6 -3.21 10.03 16.12
C PHE A 6 -2.27 8.87 16.43
N GLN A 7 -1.79 8.78 17.68
CA GLN A 7 -0.83 7.75 18.11
C GLN A 7 -1.40 6.34 17.95
N LEU A 8 -2.61 6.12 18.47
CA LEU A 8 -3.28 4.82 18.42
C LEU A 8 -3.61 4.41 16.99
N THR A 9 -4.11 5.37 16.19
CA THR A 9 -4.48 5.12 14.79
C THR A 9 -3.24 4.79 13.96
N LEU A 10 -2.15 5.54 14.11
CA LEU A 10 -0.90 5.30 13.40
C LEU A 10 -0.28 3.94 13.76
N SER A 11 -0.27 3.57 15.04
CA SER A 11 0.17 2.24 15.50
C SER A 11 -0.60 1.11 14.81
N LEU A 12 -1.93 1.20 14.76
CA LEU A 12 -2.79 0.15 14.19
C LEU A 12 -2.78 0.16 12.65
N ILE A 13 -2.67 1.32 12.00
CA ILE A 13 -2.46 1.41 10.55
C ILE A 13 -1.13 0.77 10.18
N LEU A 14 -0.04 1.07 10.89
CA LEU A 14 1.25 0.44 10.63
C LEU A 14 1.17 -1.08 10.80
N ALA A 15 0.52 -1.57 11.85
CA ALA A 15 0.31 -3.00 12.06
C ALA A 15 -0.42 -3.67 10.89
N HIS A 16 -1.52 -3.05 10.41
CA HIS A 16 -2.26 -3.50 9.24
C HIS A 16 -1.39 -3.52 7.99
N LEU A 17 -0.64 -2.44 7.75
CA LEU A 17 0.25 -2.36 6.58
C LEU A 17 1.32 -3.45 6.60
N VAL A 18 1.91 -3.71 7.77
CA VAL A 18 2.89 -4.77 7.96
C VAL A 18 2.26 -6.14 7.71
N GLY A 19 1.11 -6.43 8.30
CA GLY A 19 0.43 -7.72 8.14
C GLY A 19 0.00 -8.00 6.70
N ASP A 20 -0.70 -7.07 6.07
CA ASP A 20 -1.35 -7.30 4.77
C ASP A 20 -0.47 -7.08 3.54
N PHE A 21 0.58 -6.27 3.65
CA PHE A 21 1.41 -5.94 2.50
C PHE A 21 2.86 -6.38 2.63
N LEU A 22 3.46 -6.29 3.83
CA LEU A 22 4.86 -6.67 4.02
C LEU A 22 5.00 -8.18 4.29
N LEU A 23 4.22 -8.72 5.22
CA LEU A 23 4.29 -10.13 5.61
C LEU A 23 3.47 -11.04 4.68
N GLN A 24 2.49 -10.49 3.96
CA GLN A 24 1.70 -11.24 2.99
C GLN A 24 2.45 -11.47 1.67
N THR A 25 3.31 -12.48 1.63
CA THR A 25 4.00 -12.86 0.39
C THR A 25 3.05 -13.38 -0.68
N SER A 26 3.47 -13.34 -1.95
CA SER A 26 2.69 -13.87 -3.08
C SER A 26 2.38 -15.37 -2.95
N SER A 27 3.27 -16.13 -2.29
CA SER A 27 3.03 -17.54 -1.97
C SER A 27 1.93 -17.69 -0.92
N LEU A 28 2.00 -16.91 0.17
CA LEU A 28 0.99 -16.93 1.22
C LEU A 28 -0.39 -16.57 0.68
N ALA A 29 -0.49 -15.53 -0.15
CA ALA A 29 -1.74 -15.13 -0.80
C ALA A 29 -2.35 -16.25 -1.67
N LYS A 30 -1.52 -17.02 -2.38
CA LYS A 30 -1.99 -18.19 -3.17
C LYS A 30 -2.48 -19.32 -2.26
N MET A 31 -1.80 -19.58 -1.16
CA MET A 31 -2.18 -20.62 -0.19
C MET A 31 -3.46 -20.26 0.56
N LYS A 32 -3.68 -18.99 0.91
CA LYS A 32 -4.90 -18.50 1.55
C LYS A 32 -6.17 -18.85 0.76
N LYS A 33 -6.11 -18.78 -0.57
CA LYS A 33 -7.26 -19.15 -1.42
C LYS A 33 -7.60 -20.65 -1.40
N LYS A 34 -6.68 -21.50 -0.91
CA LYS A 34 -6.84 -22.96 -0.90
C LYS A 34 -7.06 -23.55 0.49
N SER A 35 -6.71 -22.82 1.55
CA SER A 35 -6.73 -23.34 2.92
C SER A 35 -7.21 -22.28 3.91
N VAL A 36 -8.32 -22.60 4.58
CA VAL A 36 -8.88 -21.78 5.68
C VAL A 36 -7.86 -21.61 6.81
N TRP A 37 -7.03 -22.61 7.09
CA TRP A 37 -5.99 -22.53 8.10
C TRP A 37 -4.93 -21.46 7.79
N MET A 38 -4.59 -21.28 6.52
CA MET A 38 -3.67 -20.21 6.11
C MET A 38 -4.32 -18.83 6.25
N MET A 39 -5.64 -18.73 6.09
CA MET A 39 -6.39 -17.50 6.37
C MET A 39 -6.40 -17.19 7.86
N VAL A 40 -6.64 -18.20 8.72
CA VAL A 40 -6.56 -18.06 10.18
C VAL A 40 -5.16 -17.61 10.60
N LEU A 41 -4.11 -18.26 10.08
CA LEU A 41 -2.72 -17.88 10.39
C LEU A 41 -2.44 -16.42 10.00
N HIS A 42 -2.83 -16.00 8.80
CA HIS A 42 -2.69 -14.61 8.35
C HIS A 42 -3.44 -13.62 9.25
N SER A 43 -4.65 -13.98 9.68
CA SER A 43 -5.46 -13.15 10.55
C SER A 43 -4.84 -13.01 11.94
N LEU A 44 -4.26 -14.09 12.47
CA LEU A 44 -3.50 -14.08 13.73
C LEU A 44 -2.22 -13.25 13.62
N ILE A 45 -1.52 -13.27 12.49
CA ILE A 45 -0.36 -12.41 12.23
C ILE A 45 -0.78 -10.94 12.31
N ASN A 46 -1.92 -10.57 11.72
CA ASN A 46 -2.45 -9.21 11.81
C ASN A 46 -2.81 -8.81 13.24
N GLY A 47 -3.48 -9.69 14.00
CA GLY A 47 -3.76 -9.44 15.42
C GLY A 47 -2.49 -9.29 16.25
N ALA A 48 -1.50 -10.17 16.06
CA ALA A 48 -0.21 -10.10 16.75
C ALA A 48 0.56 -8.81 16.41
N ALA A 49 0.59 -8.41 15.14
CA ALA A 49 1.18 -7.14 14.72
C ALA A 49 0.47 -5.97 15.41
N ALA A 50 -0.85 -5.96 15.46
CA ALA A 50 -1.61 -4.92 16.13
C ALA A 50 -1.27 -4.83 17.63
N TYR A 51 -1.12 -5.97 18.30
CA TYR A 51 -0.74 -6.00 19.71
C TYR A 51 0.67 -5.46 19.94
N LEU A 52 1.62 -5.82 19.07
CA LEU A 52 3.01 -5.38 19.12
C LEU A 52 3.16 -3.87 18.86
N PHE A 53 2.53 -3.33 17.81
CA PHE A 53 2.66 -1.91 17.47
C PHE A 53 1.80 -1.00 18.35
N LEU A 54 0.70 -1.50 18.91
CA LEU A 54 -0.02 -0.77 19.97
C LEU A 54 0.78 -0.80 21.28
N ALA A 55 1.39 -1.95 21.61
CA ALA A 55 2.17 -2.20 22.81
C ALA A 55 1.42 -1.86 24.12
N SER A 56 0.11 -2.10 24.16
CA SER A 56 -0.72 -1.95 25.36
C SER A 56 -1.28 -3.31 25.78
N TRP A 57 -0.53 -4.02 26.62
CA TRP A 57 -0.79 -5.43 27.00
C TRP A 57 -2.08 -5.65 27.80
N ARG A 58 -2.68 -4.57 28.32
CA ARG A 58 -3.99 -4.65 28.98
C ARG A 58 -5.13 -4.83 27.97
N MET A 59 -4.93 -4.40 26.72
CA MET A 59 -5.96 -4.35 25.69
C MET A 59 -5.98 -5.62 24.83
N TRP A 60 -6.07 -6.80 25.47
CA TRP A 60 -6.08 -8.11 24.79
C TRP A 60 -7.26 -8.30 23.83
N LEU A 61 -8.35 -7.54 24.00
CA LEU A 61 -9.47 -7.54 23.05
C LEU A 61 -9.08 -6.97 21.68
N VAL A 62 -8.06 -6.11 21.58
CA VAL A 62 -7.61 -5.53 20.31
C VAL A 62 -7.10 -6.60 19.33
N PRO A 63 -6.08 -7.43 19.65
CA PRO A 63 -5.63 -8.47 18.75
C PRO A 63 -6.73 -9.49 18.43
N LEU A 64 -7.64 -9.77 19.37
CA LEU A 64 -8.76 -10.67 19.13
C LEU A 64 -9.74 -10.11 18.09
N ILE A 65 -10.21 -8.88 18.28
CA ILE A 65 -11.16 -8.24 17.36
C ILE A 65 -10.52 -8.06 15.99
N ILE A 66 -9.25 -7.64 15.92
CA ILE A 66 -8.53 -7.51 14.65
C ILE A 66 -8.40 -8.88 13.96
N SER A 67 -7.99 -9.93 14.67
CA SER A 67 -7.87 -11.27 14.07
C SER A 67 -9.22 -11.78 13.54
N VAL A 68 -10.29 -11.67 14.34
CA VAL A 68 -11.61 -12.19 13.96
C VAL A 68 -12.19 -11.38 12.79
N SER A 69 -12.16 -10.05 12.87
CA SER A 69 -12.66 -9.20 11.78
C SER A 69 -11.86 -9.39 10.50
N HIS A 70 -10.53 -9.51 10.60
CA HIS A 70 -9.65 -9.73 9.46
C HIS A 70 -9.99 -11.04 8.75
N PHE A 71 -10.12 -12.13 9.50
CA PHE A 71 -10.57 -13.42 8.99
C PHE A 71 -11.92 -13.32 8.27
N LEU A 72 -12.91 -12.67 8.87
CA LEU A 72 -14.25 -12.54 8.30
C LEU A 72 -14.27 -11.73 6.99
N ILE A 73 -13.50 -10.65 6.92
CA ILE A 73 -13.36 -9.81 5.71
C ILE A 73 -12.69 -10.62 4.61
N ASP A 74 -11.52 -11.21 4.88
CA ASP A 74 -10.77 -12.03 3.93
C ASP A 74 -11.58 -13.25 3.45
N PHE A 75 -12.31 -13.89 4.36
CA PHE A 75 -13.18 -15.02 4.04
C PHE A 75 -14.30 -14.61 3.11
N THR A 76 -14.98 -13.50 3.40
CA THR A 76 -16.02 -12.94 2.54
C THR A 76 -15.46 -12.58 1.16
N LYS A 77 -14.32 -11.89 1.11
CA LYS A 77 -13.61 -11.54 -0.13
C LYS A 77 -13.23 -12.78 -0.95
N SER A 78 -12.82 -13.87 -0.30
CA SER A 78 -12.46 -15.12 -0.99
C SER A 78 -13.62 -15.78 -1.73
N ARG A 79 -14.88 -15.42 -1.41
CA ARG A 79 -16.08 -15.93 -2.10
C ARG A 79 -16.33 -15.28 -3.46
N PHE A 80 -15.68 -14.16 -3.76
CA PHE A 80 -15.78 -13.50 -5.05
C PHE A 80 -14.85 -14.17 -6.07
N LYS A 81 -15.42 -14.57 -7.23
CA LYS A 81 -14.68 -15.30 -8.28
C LYS A 81 -13.66 -14.43 -9.03
N LYS A 82 -13.92 -13.12 -9.14
CA LYS A 82 -13.09 -12.18 -9.88
C LYS A 82 -12.54 -11.13 -8.94
N ASP A 83 -11.23 -10.94 -9.05
CA ASP A 83 -10.53 -9.89 -8.33
C ASP A 83 -10.58 -8.58 -9.13
N SER A 84 -10.77 -7.45 -8.45
CA SER A 84 -10.97 -6.15 -9.09
C SER A 84 -10.50 -5.02 -8.18
N LEU A 85 -10.24 -3.84 -8.77
CA LEU A 85 -9.89 -2.64 -8.01
C LEU A 85 -10.93 -2.33 -6.92
N TRP A 86 -12.22 -2.43 -7.24
CA TRP A 86 -13.30 -2.12 -6.28
C TRP A 86 -13.36 -3.11 -5.12
N LEU A 87 -13.13 -4.40 -5.37
CA LEU A 87 -13.06 -5.40 -4.31
C LEU A 87 -11.84 -5.18 -3.40
N PHE A 88 -10.71 -4.81 -3.98
CA PHE A 88 -9.51 -4.42 -3.23
C PHE A 88 -9.76 -3.17 -2.37
N LEU A 89 -10.38 -2.13 -2.91
CA LEU A 89 -10.69 -0.90 -2.16
C LEU A 89 -11.71 -1.13 -1.06
N ALA A 90 -12.75 -1.91 -1.31
CA ALA A 90 -13.75 -2.26 -0.30
C ALA A 90 -13.13 -3.03 0.87
N ASP A 91 -12.28 -4.00 0.57
CA ASP A 91 -11.51 -4.78 1.55
C ASP A 91 -10.65 -3.89 2.46
N GLN A 92 -9.82 -3.02 1.88
CA GLN A 92 -8.98 -2.11 2.65
C GLN A 92 -9.82 -1.11 3.47
N THR A 93 -10.94 -0.64 2.92
CA THR A 93 -11.86 0.27 3.62
C THR A 93 -12.49 -0.40 4.83
N LEU A 94 -12.89 -1.67 4.73
CA LEU A 94 -13.44 -2.43 5.84
C LEU A 94 -12.42 -2.61 6.97
N HIS A 95 -11.18 -2.99 6.66
CA HIS A 95 -10.13 -3.11 7.66
C HIS A 95 -9.84 -1.78 8.38
N LEU A 96 -9.69 -0.68 7.62
CA LEU A 96 -9.48 0.65 8.19
C LEU A 96 -10.68 1.12 9.03
N THR A 97 -11.91 0.76 8.64
CA THR A 97 -13.12 1.06 9.41
C THR A 97 -13.09 0.34 10.76
N ILE A 98 -12.73 -0.95 10.79
CA ILE A 98 -12.59 -1.69 12.06
C ILE A 98 -11.54 -1.04 12.97
N ILE A 99 -10.39 -0.63 12.41
CA ILE A 99 -9.35 0.08 13.17
C ILE A 99 -9.90 1.38 13.75
N LEU A 100 -10.58 2.19 12.94
CA LEU A 100 -11.15 3.46 13.38
C LEU A 100 -12.20 3.26 14.48
N LEU A 101 -13.10 2.28 14.32
CA LEU A 101 -14.11 1.96 15.33
C LEU A 101 -13.48 1.49 16.64
N LEU A 102 -12.43 0.65 16.58
CA LEU A 102 -11.66 0.23 17.75
C LEU A 102 -11.00 1.43 18.46
N VAL A 103 -10.39 2.35 17.71
CA VAL A 103 -9.78 3.54 18.30
C VAL A 103 -10.83 4.40 18.99
N VAL A 104 -11.91 4.73 18.28
CA VAL A 104 -12.91 5.71 18.73
C VAL A 104 -13.79 5.17 19.86
N PHE A 105 -14.29 3.95 19.75
CA PHE A 105 -15.28 3.42 20.70
C PHE A 105 -14.68 2.56 21.81
N TYR A 106 -13.42 2.14 21.70
CA TYR A 106 -12.80 1.27 22.70
C TYR A 106 -11.53 1.86 23.29
N LEU A 107 -10.54 2.27 22.49
CA LEU A 107 -9.24 2.72 23.02
C LEU A 107 -9.29 4.13 23.63
N LEU A 108 -9.93 5.10 22.95
CA LEU A 108 -10.03 6.47 23.45
C LEU A 108 -10.86 6.57 24.75
N PRO A 109 -12.04 5.94 24.88
CA PRO A 109 -12.83 6.00 26.13
C PRO A 109 -12.10 5.38 27.33
N ASN A 110 -11.27 4.36 27.08
CA ASN A 110 -10.41 3.75 28.10
C ASN A 110 -9.11 4.53 28.36
N SER A 111 -8.95 5.73 27.78
CA SER A 111 -7.78 6.60 27.96
C SER A 111 -6.43 5.91 27.68
N ILE A 112 -6.41 5.00 26.71
CA ILE A 112 -5.21 4.23 26.37
C ILE A 112 -4.22 5.08 25.58
N LEU A 113 -2.94 4.92 25.89
CA LEU A 113 -1.82 5.39 25.08
C LEU A 113 -1.01 4.20 24.57
N SER A 114 -0.37 4.38 23.41
CA SER A 114 0.61 3.39 22.93
C SER A 114 1.92 3.54 23.72
N TYR A 115 2.47 2.43 24.21
CA TYR A 115 3.70 2.44 25.01
C TYR A 115 4.88 3.07 24.27
N TRP A 116 5.00 2.86 22.96
CA TRP A 116 6.05 3.48 22.14
C TRP A 116 6.00 5.01 22.20
N PHE A 117 4.80 5.57 22.17
CA PHE A 117 4.59 7.02 22.26
C PHE A 117 4.70 7.55 23.69
N MET A 118 4.45 6.73 24.71
CA MET A 118 4.72 7.11 26.10
C MET A 118 6.22 7.24 26.36
N MET A 119 7.03 6.33 25.79
CA MET A 119 8.47 6.30 26.00
C MET A 119 9.21 7.38 25.20
N GLN A 120 8.95 7.47 23.88
CA GLN A 120 9.66 8.37 22.97
C GLN A 120 8.71 8.90 21.88
N PRO A 121 7.83 9.87 22.19
CA PRO A 121 6.74 10.28 21.29
C PRO A 121 7.22 10.74 19.89
N ALA A 122 8.26 11.58 19.83
CA ALA A 122 8.77 12.13 18.58
C ALA A 122 9.42 11.06 17.69
N LEU A 123 10.24 10.18 18.30
CA LEU A 123 10.90 9.10 17.59
C LEU A 123 9.89 8.06 17.10
N ALA A 124 8.95 7.66 17.95
CA ALA A 124 7.88 6.72 17.60
C ALA A 124 7.04 7.25 16.43
N SER A 125 6.60 8.52 16.50
CA SER A 125 5.89 9.17 15.39
C SER A 125 6.69 9.13 14.09
N THR A 126 7.97 9.52 14.17
CA THR A 126 8.85 9.60 12.99
C THR A 126 9.03 8.23 12.34
N ILE A 127 9.39 7.22 13.13
CA ILE A 127 9.62 5.87 12.63
C ILE A 127 8.33 5.29 12.04
N MET A 128 7.20 5.42 12.74
CA MET A 128 5.95 4.82 12.26
C MET A 128 5.41 5.49 11.00
N VAL A 129 5.53 6.82 10.87
CA VAL A 129 5.16 7.53 9.63
C VAL A 129 6.06 7.10 8.48
N ILE A 130 7.39 7.03 8.69
CA ILE A 130 8.34 6.61 7.65
C ILE A 130 8.06 5.17 7.22
N LEU A 131 7.94 4.23 8.16
CA LEU A 131 7.66 2.83 7.84
C LEU A 131 6.33 2.65 7.10
N SER A 132 5.27 3.32 7.56
CA SER A 132 3.97 3.29 6.88
C SER A 132 4.08 3.82 5.45
N SER A 133 4.79 4.93 5.26
CA SER A 133 5.01 5.54 3.95
C SER A 133 5.81 4.62 3.02
N LEU A 134 6.89 3.99 3.52
CA LEU A 134 7.69 3.06 2.73
C LEU A 134 6.86 1.85 2.27
N ILE A 135 6.05 1.26 3.16
CA ILE A 135 5.17 0.13 2.81
C ILE A 135 4.11 0.55 1.79
N LEU A 136 3.49 1.73 1.99
CA LEU A 136 2.52 2.30 1.06
C LEU A 136 3.13 2.55 -0.32
N LEU A 137 4.32 3.13 -0.39
CA LEU A 137 4.97 3.47 -1.67
C LEU A 137 5.54 2.25 -2.39
N THR A 138 5.83 1.16 -1.70
CA THR A 138 6.43 -0.03 -2.33
C THR A 138 5.40 -1.13 -2.55
N PHE A 139 5.00 -1.81 -1.47
CA PHE A 139 4.17 -3.01 -1.52
C PHE A 139 2.71 -2.67 -1.83
N ALA A 140 2.07 -1.83 -1.00
CA ALA A 140 0.64 -1.55 -1.16
C ALA A 140 0.36 -0.74 -2.45
N GLY A 141 1.19 0.27 -2.71
CA GLY A 141 1.14 1.08 -3.92
C GLY A 141 1.37 0.23 -5.16
N GLY A 142 2.36 -0.68 -5.15
CA GLY A 142 2.58 -1.59 -6.27
C GLY A 142 1.33 -2.40 -6.64
N LEU A 143 0.61 -2.92 -5.63
CA LEU A 143 -0.66 -3.62 -5.84
C LEU A 143 -1.76 -2.68 -6.35
N PHE A 144 -1.94 -1.52 -5.72
CA PHE A 144 -2.94 -0.53 -6.12
C PHE A 144 -2.76 -0.08 -7.57
N ILE A 145 -1.54 0.35 -7.94
CA ILE A 145 -1.22 0.74 -9.33
C ILE A 145 -1.47 -0.45 -10.27
N GLY A 146 -1.08 -1.66 -9.87
CA GLY A 146 -1.34 -2.88 -10.63
C GLY A 146 -2.82 -3.08 -10.95
N TYR A 147 -3.72 -2.89 -9.98
CA TYR A 147 -5.17 -2.96 -10.21
C TYR A 147 -5.68 -1.84 -11.12
N CYS A 148 -5.19 -0.61 -10.96
CA CYS A 148 -5.60 0.53 -11.78
C CYS A 148 -5.26 0.33 -13.26
N VAL A 149 -4.10 -0.25 -13.56
CA VAL A 149 -3.63 -0.38 -14.95
C VAL A 149 -3.98 -1.73 -15.60
N ARG A 150 -4.48 -2.69 -14.82
CA ARG A 150 -4.84 -4.04 -15.28
C ARG A 150 -5.77 -4.04 -16.51
N PRO A 151 -6.83 -3.20 -16.61
CA PRO A 151 -7.67 -3.19 -17.80
C PRO A 151 -6.92 -2.83 -19.09
N PHE A 152 -5.89 -2.00 -19.00
CA PHE A 152 -5.04 -1.63 -20.14
C PHE A 152 -4.06 -2.76 -20.49
N GLN A 153 -3.51 -3.44 -19.48
CA GLN A 153 -2.67 -4.63 -19.69
C GLN A 153 -3.45 -5.75 -20.41
N GLU A 154 -4.70 -5.98 -20.03
CA GLU A 154 -5.57 -6.96 -20.67
C GLU A 154 -5.85 -6.57 -22.15
N GLN A 155 -6.10 -5.29 -22.44
CA GLN A 155 -6.26 -4.81 -23.82
C GLN A 155 -5.01 -4.98 -24.70
N ILE A 156 -3.82 -4.77 -24.13
CA ILE A 156 -2.54 -4.99 -24.82
C ILE A 156 -2.35 -6.49 -25.09
N LYS A 157 -2.58 -7.34 -24.08
CA LYS A 157 -2.49 -8.78 -24.22
C LYS A 157 -3.44 -9.31 -25.31
N ASP A 158 -4.69 -8.87 -25.31
CA ASP A 158 -5.68 -9.26 -26.30
C ASP A 158 -5.29 -8.81 -27.72
N PHE A 159 -4.58 -7.68 -27.85
CA PHE A 159 -4.05 -7.21 -29.12
C PHE A 159 -2.95 -8.15 -29.65
N TYR A 160 -1.94 -8.47 -28.84
CA TYR A 160 -0.84 -9.37 -29.24
C TYR A 160 -1.34 -10.78 -29.60
N VAL A 161 -2.32 -11.30 -28.86
CA VAL A 161 -3.00 -12.55 -29.20
C VAL A 161 -3.66 -12.47 -30.58
N LYS A 162 -4.37 -11.38 -30.88
CA LYS A 162 -5.04 -11.18 -32.19
C LYS A 162 -4.05 -11.06 -33.35
N VAL A 163 -2.91 -10.39 -33.15
CA VAL A 163 -1.91 -10.20 -34.21
C VAL A 163 -0.88 -11.35 -34.29
N LYS A 164 -1.01 -12.38 -33.45
CA LYS A 164 -0.09 -13.54 -33.38
C LYS A 164 1.39 -13.14 -33.29
N LYS A 165 1.68 -12.08 -32.53
CA LYS A 165 3.03 -11.64 -32.20
C LYS A 165 3.27 -11.84 -30.70
N GLU A 166 4.47 -12.22 -30.34
CA GLU A 166 4.93 -12.19 -28.94
C GLU A 166 5.31 -10.75 -28.58
N PRO A 167 4.97 -10.26 -27.38
CA PRO A 167 5.46 -8.98 -26.90
C PRO A 167 6.97 -9.05 -26.64
N VAL A 168 7.66 -7.92 -26.71
CA VAL A 168 9.09 -7.84 -26.38
C VAL A 168 9.28 -8.12 -24.89
N GLU A 169 10.08 -9.14 -24.55
CA GLU A 169 10.35 -9.49 -23.16
C GLU A 169 11.26 -8.44 -22.49
N GLY A 170 10.80 -7.93 -21.34
CA GLY A 170 11.62 -7.13 -20.42
C GLY A 170 12.19 -7.97 -19.28
N LEU A 171 12.95 -7.32 -18.39
CA LEU A 171 13.45 -7.96 -17.17
C LEU A 171 12.31 -8.45 -16.27
N LYS A 172 12.48 -9.63 -15.68
CA LYS A 172 11.56 -10.19 -14.67
C LYS A 172 11.40 -9.20 -13.51
N GLU A 173 10.17 -8.79 -13.22
CA GLU A 173 9.83 -7.75 -12.23
C GLU A 173 10.49 -6.36 -12.47
N GLY A 174 11.03 -6.08 -13.65
CA GLY A 174 11.71 -4.81 -13.95
C GLY A 174 10.82 -3.59 -13.70
N GLY A 175 9.57 -3.61 -14.20
CA GLY A 175 8.61 -2.53 -13.97
C GLY A 175 8.24 -2.31 -12.50
N LYS A 176 8.25 -3.37 -11.67
CA LYS A 176 8.01 -3.29 -10.23
C LYS A 176 9.18 -2.59 -9.52
N MET A 177 10.42 -2.96 -9.85
CA MET A 177 11.62 -2.33 -9.28
C MET A 177 11.72 -0.85 -9.68
N ILE A 178 11.52 -0.54 -10.96
CA ILE A 178 11.51 0.85 -11.46
C ILE A 178 10.45 1.66 -10.71
N GLY A 179 9.23 1.13 -10.58
CA GLY A 179 8.15 1.79 -9.84
C GLY A 179 8.48 2.02 -8.36
N TRP A 180 9.19 1.11 -7.69
CA TRP A 180 9.66 1.33 -6.32
C TRP A 180 10.66 2.47 -6.24
N LEU A 181 11.70 2.45 -7.09
CA LEU A 181 12.75 3.47 -7.09
C LEU A 181 12.18 4.87 -7.36
N GLU A 182 11.29 5.01 -8.34
CA GLU A 182 10.69 6.30 -8.67
C GLU A 182 9.87 6.87 -7.50
N ARG A 183 9.01 6.06 -6.89
CA ARG A 183 8.16 6.52 -5.78
C ARG A 183 8.97 6.83 -4.53
N LEU A 184 10.03 6.07 -4.25
CA LEU A 184 10.96 6.37 -3.16
C LEU A 184 11.76 7.65 -3.42
N LEU A 185 12.18 7.90 -4.66
CA LEU A 185 12.87 9.12 -5.03
C LEU A 185 11.95 10.35 -4.89
N ILE A 186 10.68 10.24 -5.32
CA ILE A 186 9.66 11.27 -5.08
C ILE A 186 9.51 11.53 -3.58
N PHE A 187 9.44 10.48 -2.76
CA PHE A 187 9.34 10.60 -1.32
C PHE A 187 10.52 11.36 -0.71
N VAL A 188 11.75 11.03 -1.11
CA VAL A 188 12.95 11.76 -0.66
C VAL A 188 12.89 13.23 -1.08
N PHE A 189 12.56 13.53 -2.35
CA PHE A 189 12.46 14.92 -2.82
C PHE A 189 11.37 15.71 -2.07
N VAL A 190 10.20 15.11 -1.84
CA VAL A 190 9.12 15.77 -1.11
C VAL A 190 9.47 15.97 0.35
N LEU A 191 10.13 15.02 1.03
CA LEU A 191 10.55 15.21 2.43
C LEU A 191 11.67 16.24 2.58
N THR A 192 12.58 16.33 1.61
CA THR A 192 13.68 17.31 1.60
C THR A 192 13.27 18.68 1.05
N GLY A 193 12.04 18.83 0.54
CA GLY A 193 11.53 20.08 -0.03
C GLY A 193 12.01 20.36 -1.46
N GLN A 194 12.67 19.41 -2.11
CA GLN A 194 13.18 19.52 -3.47
C GLN A 194 12.11 19.18 -4.53
N TYR A 195 11.01 19.92 -4.54
CA TYR A 195 9.90 19.68 -5.49
C TYR A 195 10.33 19.77 -6.97
N ALA A 196 11.34 20.60 -7.27
CA ALA A 196 11.94 20.65 -8.62
C ALA A 196 12.54 19.31 -9.05
N GLY A 197 13.09 18.53 -8.12
CA GLY A 197 13.61 17.18 -8.37
C GLY A 197 12.51 16.21 -8.81
N VAL A 198 11.30 16.35 -8.25
CA VAL A 198 10.14 15.59 -8.73
C VAL A 198 9.84 15.95 -10.18
N GLY A 199 9.75 17.25 -10.51
CA GLY A 199 9.50 17.70 -11.88
C GLY A 199 10.55 17.20 -12.88
N PHE A 200 11.83 17.21 -12.49
CA PHE A 200 12.92 16.65 -13.29
C PHE A 200 12.75 15.15 -13.54
N LEU A 201 12.38 14.36 -12.51
CA LEU A 201 12.14 12.93 -12.66
C LEU A 201 11.01 12.65 -13.66
N ILE A 202 9.91 13.41 -13.60
CA ILE A 202 8.80 13.28 -14.54
C ILE A 202 9.28 13.59 -15.97
N ALA A 203 9.96 14.73 -16.15
CA ALA A 203 10.44 15.17 -17.46
C ALA A 203 11.44 14.17 -18.07
N ALA A 204 12.41 13.69 -17.30
CA ALA A 204 13.38 12.70 -17.76
C ALA A 204 12.70 11.43 -18.26
N LYS A 205 11.71 10.92 -17.53
CA LYS A 205 10.94 9.74 -17.93
C LYS A 205 10.12 9.98 -19.21
N SER A 206 9.50 11.15 -19.35
CA SER A 206 8.77 11.53 -20.56
C SER A 206 9.68 11.63 -21.79
N VAL A 207 10.90 12.14 -21.65
CA VAL A 207 11.87 12.24 -22.75
C VAL A 207 12.27 10.86 -23.28
N PHE A 208 12.56 9.89 -22.40
CA PHE A 208 12.88 8.53 -22.84
C PHE A 208 11.71 7.85 -23.56
N ARG A 209 10.46 8.17 -23.20
CA ARG A 209 9.26 7.57 -23.81
C ARG A 209 8.84 8.22 -25.13
N PHE A 210 9.35 9.41 -25.45
CA PHE A 210 8.97 10.15 -26.67
C PHE A 210 9.39 9.43 -27.96
N GLY A 211 10.50 8.68 -27.94
CA GLY A 211 10.95 7.87 -29.08
C GLY A 211 10.01 6.70 -29.39
N GLU A 212 9.46 6.05 -28.36
CA GLU A 212 8.62 4.85 -28.49
C GLU A 212 7.18 5.17 -28.94
N LEU A 213 6.74 6.42 -28.80
CA LEU A 213 5.44 6.88 -29.30
C LEU A 213 5.38 7.04 -30.83
N LYS A 214 6.53 7.11 -31.50
CA LYS A 214 6.60 7.32 -32.95
C LYS A 214 6.34 6.05 -33.76
N GLU A 215 6.46 4.87 -33.15
CA GLU A 215 6.18 3.59 -33.79
C GLU A 215 4.73 3.17 -33.56
N SER A 216 3.95 3.01 -34.63
CA SER A 216 2.51 2.71 -34.55
C SER A 216 2.19 1.37 -33.88
N GLU A 217 3.10 0.40 -33.92
CA GLU A 217 2.91 -0.92 -33.28
C GLU A 217 2.91 -0.82 -31.74
N ASN A 218 3.59 0.17 -31.15
CA ASN A 218 3.83 0.28 -29.71
C ASN A 218 2.96 1.34 -29.00
N ARG A 219 2.02 1.95 -29.72
CA ARG A 219 1.20 3.06 -29.20
C ARG A 219 0.44 2.70 -27.93
N LYS A 220 -0.22 1.53 -27.90
CA LYS A 220 -0.99 1.08 -26.71
C LYS A 220 -0.11 0.91 -25.48
N GLU A 221 1.09 0.37 -25.66
CA GLU A 221 2.05 0.19 -24.57
C GLU A 221 2.55 1.55 -24.06
N ALA A 222 2.77 2.51 -24.96
CA ALA A 222 3.16 3.84 -24.58
C ALA A 222 2.06 4.58 -23.80
N GLU A 223 0.82 4.51 -24.25
CA GLU A 223 -0.33 5.05 -23.51
C GLU A 223 -0.46 4.38 -22.12
N TYR A 224 -0.34 3.05 -22.05
CA TYR A 224 -0.34 2.30 -20.79
C TYR A 224 0.76 2.75 -19.81
N ILE A 225 2.00 2.89 -20.30
CA ILE A 225 3.14 3.31 -19.47
C ILE A 225 2.95 4.75 -18.97
N ILE A 226 2.46 5.64 -19.83
CA ILE A 226 2.19 7.04 -19.46
C ILE A 226 1.11 7.09 -18.38
N ILE A 227 -0.04 6.45 -18.61
CA ILE A 227 -1.15 6.39 -17.64
C ILE A 227 -0.68 5.81 -16.30
N GLY A 228 0.02 4.67 -16.34
CA GLY A 228 0.54 4.01 -15.14
C GLY A 228 1.54 4.89 -14.38
N THR A 229 2.39 5.63 -15.09
CA THR A 229 3.34 6.58 -14.50
C THR A 229 2.62 7.72 -13.79
N PHE A 230 1.64 8.36 -14.42
CA PHE A 230 0.90 9.47 -13.80
C PHE A 230 0.12 9.02 -12.56
N ILE A 231 -0.52 7.86 -12.60
CA ILE A 231 -1.22 7.29 -11.42
C ILE A 231 -0.21 7.03 -10.29
N SER A 232 0.93 6.40 -10.61
CA SER A 232 2.00 6.11 -9.65
C SER A 232 2.58 7.38 -9.01
N PHE A 233 2.77 8.44 -9.80
CA PHE A 233 3.29 9.72 -9.32
C PHE A 233 2.28 10.47 -8.46
N LEU A 234 1.01 10.51 -8.85
CA LEU A 234 -0.04 11.11 -8.03
C LEU A 234 -0.16 10.41 -6.68
N PHE A 235 -0.14 9.08 -6.68
CA PHE A 235 -0.14 8.29 -5.45
C PHE A 235 1.09 8.58 -4.59
N ALA A 236 2.29 8.61 -5.18
CA ALA A 236 3.52 8.88 -4.44
C ALA A 236 3.56 10.30 -3.86
N LEU A 237 3.10 11.30 -4.62
CA LEU A 237 2.98 12.67 -4.14
C LEU A 237 2.00 12.77 -2.98
N ALA A 238 0.82 12.15 -3.09
CA ALA A 238 -0.18 12.16 -2.02
C ALA A 238 0.38 11.56 -0.72
N VAL A 239 0.95 10.35 -0.78
CA VAL A 239 1.56 9.70 0.39
C VAL A 239 2.71 10.53 0.95
N SER A 240 3.59 11.07 0.12
CA SER A 240 4.74 11.87 0.56
C SER A 240 4.34 13.18 1.23
N ILE A 241 3.32 13.87 0.70
CA ILE A 241 2.80 15.11 1.29
C ILE A 241 2.13 14.79 2.63
N LEU A 242 1.30 13.75 2.70
CA LEU A 242 0.69 13.30 3.95
C LEU A 242 1.75 12.98 5.00
N ALA A 243 2.85 12.30 4.62
CA ALA A 243 3.97 12.02 5.50
C ALA A 243 4.69 13.29 5.96
N ARG A 244 4.98 14.23 5.04
CA ARG A 244 5.60 15.52 5.38
C ARG A 244 4.77 16.29 6.39
N LEU A 245 3.45 16.35 6.16
CA LEU A 245 2.48 16.93 7.09
C LEU A 245 2.49 16.19 8.42
N ALA A 246 2.44 14.85 8.41
CA ALA A 246 2.48 13.94 9.57
C ALA A 246 3.76 14.05 10.43
N LEU A 247 4.85 14.53 9.84
CA LEU A 247 6.12 14.79 10.53
C LEU A 247 6.26 16.25 10.97
N GLY A 248 5.34 17.14 10.56
CA GLY A 248 5.44 18.58 10.85
C GLY A 248 6.64 19.27 10.18
N ILE A 249 7.16 18.69 9.08
CA ILE A 249 8.26 19.28 8.31
C ILE A 249 7.67 20.45 7.51
N LYS A 250 8.14 21.67 7.79
CA LYS A 250 7.79 22.88 7.04
C LYS A 250 8.45 22.85 5.68
#